data_AF-K1SSQ8-F1
#
_entry.id   AF-K1SSQ8-F1
#
_cell.length_a   1.000
_cell.length_b   1.000
_cell.length_c   1.000
_cell.angle_alpha   90.00
_cell.angle_beta   90.00
_cell.angle_gamma   90.00
#
_symmetry.space_group_name_H-M   'P 1'
#
loop_
_entity.id
_entity.type
_entity.pdbx_description
1 polymer ?
#
loop_
_entity_poly.entity_id
_entity_poly.type
_entity_poly.pdbx_seq_one_letter_code
_entity_poly.pdbx_strand_id
1 'polypeptide(L)'
;MELTMPSNDDNQPEDKKNEAKASETVTLYVTADNKIYYGAGIPKYDDPSWIKETTWGSQGIRKVLREHATENGTRPVERIALAVKELNMDRQKNPKQYPDSIYQKKLSDLKAGNLKDGKIPTLTIVIKPTDNASYKNMVDALDEMQISNIGTYVIDKINADDEKLLKSRNVKM
;
A
#
# COMPACT_ATOMS: atom_id res chain seq x y z
N MET A 1 -10.12 0.00 12.95
CA MET A 1 -8.99 0.42 12.08
C MET A 1 -7.86 0.78 13.03
N GLU A 2 -6.76 0.04 12.99
CA GLU A 2 -5.53 0.49 13.64
C GLU A 2 -4.86 1.48 12.69
N LEU A 3 -5.10 2.76 12.95
CA LEU A 3 -4.40 3.84 12.29
C LEU A 3 -3.10 4.04 13.08
N THR A 4 -2.03 3.33 12.71
CA THR A 4 -0.69 3.69 13.18
C THR A 4 -0.25 4.91 12.37
N MET A 5 -0.66 6.11 12.81
CA MET A 5 0.02 7.33 12.40
C MET A 5 1.44 7.32 13.00
N PRO A 6 2.50 7.55 12.21
CA PRO A 6 3.81 7.81 12.77
C PRO A 6 3.72 9.08 13.61
N SER A 7 4.10 8.98 14.89
CA SER A 7 4.33 10.15 15.72
C SER A 7 5.46 10.97 15.10
N ASN A 8 5.21 12.27 14.92
CA ASN A 8 6.15 13.24 14.38
C ASN A 8 7.19 13.62 15.46
N ASP A 9 7.92 12.62 15.96
CA ASP A 9 8.91 12.75 17.03
C ASP A 9 10.31 12.61 16.43
N ASP A 10 11.02 13.73 16.30
CA ASP A 10 12.34 13.87 15.66
C ASP A 10 13.49 13.19 16.45
N ASN A 11 13.18 12.42 17.49
CA ASN A 11 14.14 11.76 18.39
C ASN A 11 13.99 10.23 18.42
N GLN A 12 13.96 9.56 17.27
CA GLN A 12 14.17 8.12 17.21
C GLN A 12 15.55 7.78 16.63
N PRO A 13 16.31 6.83 17.25
CA PRO A 13 17.59 6.39 16.71
C PRO A 13 17.40 5.83 15.30
N GLU A 14 18.25 6.29 14.37
CA GLU A 14 18.13 6.04 12.92
C GLU A 14 18.04 4.55 12.54
N ASP A 15 18.56 3.66 13.38
CA ASP A 15 18.57 2.20 13.18
C ASP A 15 17.19 1.52 13.26
N LYS A 16 16.11 2.25 13.63
CA LYS A 16 14.73 1.73 13.63
C LYS A 16 13.83 2.28 12.53
N LYS A 17 14.36 3.07 11.58
CA LYS A 17 13.65 3.38 10.34
C LYS A 17 13.69 2.17 9.41
N ASN A 18 12.84 1.20 9.73
CA ASN A 18 12.34 0.11 8.90
C ASN A 18 13.03 0.00 7.53
N GLU A 19 13.99 -0.92 7.46
CA GLU A 19 14.25 -1.72 6.26
C GLU A 19 12.96 -2.48 5.89
N ALA A 20 11.93 -1.78 5.40
CA ALA A 20 10.99 -2.40 4.51
C ALA A 20 11.84 -2.80 3.31
N LYS A 21 12.18 -4.10 3.21
CA LYS A 21 12.98 -4.65 2.12
C LYS A 21 12.49 -4.02 0.84
N ALA A 22 13.38 -3.47 0.01
CA ALA A 22 13.01 -2.63 -1.12
C ALA A 22 11.83 -3.23 -1.92
N SER A 23 11.86 -4.53 -2.20
CA SER A 23 10.80 -5.24 -2.93
C SER A 23 9.43 -5.32 -2.26
N GLU A 24 9.33 -5.03 -0.97
CA GLU A 24 8.12 -5.01 -0.16
C GLU A 24 7.54 -3.60 -0.02
N THR A 25 8.09 -2.60 -0.72
CA THR A 25 7.61 -1.21 -0.69
C THR A 25 7.15 -0.73 -2.07
N VAL A 26 6.00 -0.05 -2.10
CA VAL A 26 5.52 0.69 -3.28
C VAL A 26 5.19 2.11 -2.86
N THR A 27 5.77 3.08 -3.56
CA THR A 27 5.44 4.51 -3.40
C THR A 27 4.36 4.89 -4.41
N LEU A 28 3.32 5.57 -3.94
CA LEU A 28 2.24 6.13 -4.74
C LEU A 28 2.31 7.65 -4.68
N TYR A 29 2.45 8.30 -5.83
CA TYR A 29 2.29 9.73 -5.97
C TYR A 29 0.86 10.02 -6.44
N VAL A 30 0.11 10.68 -5.58
CA VAL A 30 -1.25 11.14 -5.89
C VAL A 30 -1.13 12.59 -6.35
N THR A 31 -1.51 12.88 -7.59
CA THR A 31 -1.18 14.17 -8.21
C THR A 31 -2.43 14.92 -8.67
N ALA A 32 -2.23 16.09 -9.30
CA ALA A 32 -3.30 16.86 -9.89
C ALA A 32 -4.03 16.08 -11.01
N ASP A 33 -5.20 16.59 -11.40
CA ASP A 33 -5.99 16.11 -12.54
C ASP A 33 -6.37 14.61 -12.44
N ASN A 34 -6.55 14.10 -11.22
CA ASN A 34 -6.95 12.72 -10.93
C ASN A 34 -5.94 11.65 -11.41
N LYS A 35 -4.66 12.02 -11.53
CA LYS A 35 -3.59 11.11 -11.92
C LYS A 35 -2.89 10.49 -10.72
N ILE A 36 -2.41 9.28 -10.93
CA ILE A 36 -1.62 8.53 -9.94
C ILE A 36 -0.41 7.92 -10.63
N TYR A 37 0.74 8.10 -10.00
CA TYR A 37 1.99 7.47 -10.40
C TYR A 37 2.45 6.53 -9.30
N TYR A 38 3.12 5.45 -9.66
CA TYR A 38 3.67 4.51 -8.68
C TYR A 38 5.08 4.08 -9.04
N GLY A 39 5.89 3.81 -8.02
CA GLY A 39 7.21 3.22 -8.14
C GLY A 39 7.39 2.14 -7.09
N ALA A 40 7.90 0.97 -7.50
CA ALA A 40 8.19 -0.13 -6.59
C ALA A 40 9.67 -0.11 -6.22
N GLY A 41 10.00 -0.50 -4.99
CA GLY A 41 11.39 -0.49 -4.55
C GLY A 41 11.82 0.82 -3.91
N ILE A 42 13.14 0.92 -3.78
CA ILE A 42 13.83 2.16 -3.44
C ILE A 42 13.63 3.16 -4.59
N PRO A 43 13.19 4.39 -4.30
CA PRO A 43 13.08 5.45 -5.30
C PRO A 43 14.37 5.68 -6.08
N LYS A 44 14.25 5.71 -7.41
CA LYS A 44 15.35 6.05 -8.32
C LYS A 44 15.10 7.45 -8.89
N TYR A 45 15.51 8.48 -8.14
CA TYR A 45 15.23 9.87 -8.51
C TYR A 45 15.93 10.32 -9.79
N ASP A 46 17.04 9.68 -10.16
CA ASP A 46 17.78 9.94 -11.40
C ASP A 46 17.19 9.21 -12.63
N ASP A 47 16.18 8.35 -12.45
CA ASP A 47 15.54 7.58 -13.50
C ASP A 47 14.04 7.89 -13.60
N PRO A 48 13.63 8.79 -14.52
CA PRO A 48 12.22 9.15 -14.74
C PRO A 48 11.31 7.95 -15.07
N SER A 49 11.86 6.86 -15.60
CA SER A 49 11.10 5.66 -15.97
C SER A 49 10.74 4.78 -14.77
N TRP A 50 11.34 5.05 -13.61
CA TRP A 50 11.06 4.32 -12.36
C TRP A 50 9.60 4.49 -11.93
N ILE A 51 9.03 5.68 -12.09
CA ILE A 51 7.61 5.92 -11.86
C ILE A 51 6.76 5.61 -13.10
N LYS A 52 5.68 4.88 -12.90
CA LYS A 52 4.72 4.50 -13.94
C LYS A 52 3.37 5.14 -13.66
N GLU A 53 2.73 5.66 -14.70
CA GLU A 53 1.37 6.19 -14.59
C GLU A 53 0.37 5.03 -14.50
N THR A 54 -0.64 5.18 -13.66
CA THR A 54 -1.78 4.25 -13.58
C THR A 54 -3.07 5.01 -13.35
N THR A 55 -4.18 4.28 -13.27
CA THR A 55 -5.51 4.83 -13.01
C THR A 55 -6.09 4.27 -11.70
N TRP A 56 -7.22 4.79 -11.26
CA TRP A 56 -7.93 4.24 -10.11
C TRP A 56 -8.70 2.95 -10.45
N GLY A 57 -9.08 2.20 -9.42
CA GLY A 57 -9.97 1.06 -9.57
C GLY A 57 -9.29 -0.25 -9.94
N SER A 58 -10.11 -1.21 -10.35
CA SER A 58 -9.74 -2.63 -10.44
C SER A 58 -8.65 -2.95 -11.47
N GLN A 59 -8.64 -2.22 -12.60
CA GLN A 59 -7.68 -2.38 -13.71
C GLN A 59 -6.46 -1.45 -13.60
N GLY A 60 -6.51 -0.47 -12.71
CA GLY A 60 -5.42 0.47 -12.46
C GLY A 60 -4.60 0.05 -11.24
N ILE A 61 -4.50 0.91 -10.24
CA ILE A 61 -3.63 0.72 -9.09
C ILE A 61 -3.91 -0.59 -8.35
N ARG A 62 -5.17 -1.04 -8.26
CA ARG A 62 -5.50 -2.31 -7.61
C ARG A 62 -4.90 -3.52 -8.31
N LYS A 63 -4.82 -3.49 -9.64
CA LYS A 63 -4.16 -4.54 -10.43
C LYS A 63 -2.67 -4.54 -10.15
N VAL A 64 -2.05 -3.36 -10.20
CA VAL A 64 -0.63 -3.17 -9.91
C VAL A 64 -0.27 -3.75 -8.54
N LEU A 65 -1.01 -3.38 -7.48
CA LEU A 65 -0.74 -3.84 -6.11
C LEU A 65 -0.94 -5.35 -5.95
N ARG A 66 -1.95 -5.92 -6.62
CA ARG A 66 -2.23 -7.36 -6.61
C ARG A 66 -1.16 -8.17 -7.33
N GLU A 67 -0.69 -7.69 -8.47
CA GLU A 67 0.30 -8.37 -9.31
C GLU A 67 1.75 -8.13 -8.88
N HIS A 68 1.97 -7.14 -8.00
CA HIS A 68 3.28 -6.83 -7.44
C HIS A 68 3.87 -8.05 -6.72
N ALA A 69 5.02 -8.50 -7.21
CA ALA A 69 5.77 -9.62 -6.63
C ALA A 69 6.95 -9.07 -5.82
N THR A 70 7.15 -9.64 -4.63
CA THR A 70 8.36 -9.40 -3.83
C THR A 70 9.56 -10.14 -4.43
N GLU A 71 10.77 -9.89 -3.91
CA GLU A 71 12.01 -10.58 -4.35
C GLU A 71 11.87 -12.10 -4.40
N ASN A 72 11.09 -12.68 -3.47
CA ASN A 72 10.87 -14.12 -3.39
C ASN A 72 9.79 -14.63 -4.37
N GLY A 73 9.36 -13.80 -5.33
CA GLY A 73 8.31 -14.11 -6.30
C GLY A 73 6.89 -14.20 -5.70
N THR A 74 6.75 -13.91 -4.40
CA THR A 74 5.46 -13.97 -3.71
C THR A 74 4.66 -12.71 -4.02
N ARG A 75 3.37 -12.89 -4.33
CA ARG A 75 2.42 -11.79 -4.49
C ARG A 75 1.58 -11.65 -3.22
N PRO A 76 1.99 -10.81 -2.26
CA PRO A 76 1.40 -10.81 -0.93
C PRO A 76 -0.06 -10.36 -0.95
N VAL A 77 -0.39 -9.35 -1.74
CA VAL A 77 -1.76 -8.81 -1.87
C VAL A 77 -2.70 -9.87 -2.46
N GLU A 78 -2.26 -10.61 -3.47
CA GLU A 78 -3.05 -11.71 -4.05
C GLU A 78 -3.28 -12.83 -3.03
N ARG A 79 -2.23 -13.28 -2.33
CA ARG A 79 -2.32 -14.33 -1.31
C ARG A 79 -3.24 -13.95 -0.16
N ILE A 80 -3.14 -12.73 0.34
CA ILE A 80 -4.02 -12.20 1.40
C ILE A 80 -5.46 -12.12 0.90
N ALA A 81 -5.69 -11.64 -0.33
CA ALA A 81 -7.04 -11.56 -0.90
C ALA A 81 -7.70 -12.94 -1.01
N LEU A 82 -6.96 -13.98 -1.41
CA LEU A 82 -7.45 -15.36 -1.42
C LEU A 82 -7.82 -15.85 -0.01
N ALA A 83 -6.96 -15.61 0.98
CA ALA A 83 -7.23 -16.01 2.36
C ALA A 83 -8.41 -15.24 2.99
N VAL A 84 -8.57 -13.95 2.67
CA VAL A 84 -9.74 -13.15 3.08
C VAL A 84 -11.02 -13.68 2.43
N LYS A 85 -10.95 -14.10 1.15
CA LYS A 85 -12.08 -14.74 0.48
C LYS A 85 -12.48 -16.04 1.17
N GLU A 86 -11.52 -16.89 1.56
CA GLU A 86 -11.79 -18.09 2.36
C GLU A 86 -12.43 -17.75 3.71
N LEU A 87 -11.87 -16.77 4.44
CA LEU A 87 -12.43 -16.32 5.72
C LEU A 87 -13.88 -15.84 5.58
N ASN A 88 -14.20 -15.13 4.51
CA ASN A 88 -15.56 -14.70 4.20
C ASN A 88 -16.49 -15.87 3.91
N MET A 89 -16.03 -16.88 3.17
CA MET A 89 -16.80 -18.11 2.92
C MET A 89 -17.04 -18.90 4.21
N ASP A 90 -16.04 -19.01 5.08
CA ASP A 90 -16.17 -19.70 6.37
C ASP A 90 -17.14 -18.98 7.30
N ARG A 91 -17.10 -17.65 7.33
CA ARG A 91 -18.07 -16.81 8.05
C ARG A 91 -19.48 -16.98 7.50
N GLN A 92 -19.66 -17.04 6.18
CA GLN A 92 -20.98 -17.27 5.57
C GLN A 92 -21.54 -18.65 5.92
N LYS A 93 -20.70 -19.69 5.94
CA LYS A 93 -21.09 -21.06 6.31
C LYS A 93 -21.40 -21.19 7.80
N ASN A 94 -20.64 -20.52 8.66
CA ASN A 94 -20.75 -20.64 10.12
C ASN A 94 -20.83 -19.26 10.82
N PRO A 95 -21.87 -18.44 10.61
CA PRO A 95 -21.90 -17.07 11.11
C PRO A 95 -21.72 -16.96 12.63
N LYS A 96 -22.27 -17.93 13.39
CA LYS A 96 -22.15 -17.99 14.86
C LYS A 96 -20.72 -18.20 15.36
N GLN A 97 -19.84 -18.82 14.55
CA GLN A 97 -18.43 -19.04 14.91
C GLN A 97 -17.54 -17.83 14.57
N TYR A 98 -18.07 -16.88 13.81
CA TYR A 98 -17.35 -15.68 13.37
C TYR A 98 -18.11 -14.42 13.75
N PRO A 99 -18.32 -14.16 15.06
CA PRO A 99 -18.79 -12.86 15.50
C PRO A 99 -17.77 -11.78 15.11
N ASP A 100 -18.21 -10.53 15.02
CA ASP A 100 -17.43 -9.43 14.44
C ASP A 100 -16.02 -9.30 15.04
N SER A 101 -15.87 -9.43 16.36
CA SER A 101 -14.56 -9.38 17.03
C SER A 101 -13.59 -10.47 16.53
N ILE A 102 -14.05 -11.71 16.37
CA ILE A 102 -13.23 -12.83 15.87
C ILE A 102 -12.90 -12.65 14.40
N TYR A 103 -13.88 -12.20 13.60
CA TYR A 103 -13.66 -11.92 12.19
C TYR A 103 -12.63 -10.81 11.98
N GLN A 104 -12.75 -9.71 12.72
CA GLN A 104 -11.81 -8.58 12.63
C GLN A 104 -10.40 -8.98 13.09
N LYS A 105 -10.28 -9.78 14.15
CA LYS A 105 -8.97 -10.30 14.58
C LYS A 105 -8.32 -11.16 13.50
N LYS A 106 -9.06 -12.12 12.94
CA LYS A 106 -8.57 -12.96 11.83
C LYS A 106 -8.21 -12.12 10.60
N LEU A 107 -9.03 -11.12 10.26
CA LEU A 107 -8.74 -10.23 9.14
C LEU A 107 -7.44 -9.43 9.38
N SER A 108 -7.22 -8.95 10.61
CA SER A 108 -5.98 -8.26 10.97
C SER A 108 -4.76 -9.18 10.87
N ASP A 109 -4.88 -10.41 11.36
CA ASP A 109 -3.81 -11.42 11.25
C ASP A 109 -3.45 -11.71 9.78
N LEU A 110 -4.47 -11.84 8.92
CA LEU A 110 -4.26 -12.02 7.48
C LEU A 110 -3.58 -10.80 6.84
N LYS A 111 -4.00 -9.58 7.17
CA LYS A 111 -3.38 -8.33 6.68
C LYS A 111 -1.95 -8.17 7.16
N ALA A 112 -1.63 -8.70 8.35
CA ALA A 112 -0.27 -8.78 8.85
C ALA A 112 0.57 -9.86 8.15
N GLY A 113 0.01 -10.66 7.24
CA GLY A 113 0.71 -11.72 6.51
C GLY A 113 0.78 -13.06 7.25
N ASN A 114 0.00 -13.23 8.33
CA ASN A 114 -0.09 -14.51 9.05
C ASN A 114 -1.10 -15.41 8.34
N LEU A 115 -0.64 -16.19 7.36
CA LEU A 115 -1.47 -17.16 6.63
C LEU A 115 -1.43 -18.54 7.31
N LYS A 116 -2.38 -19.40 6.94
CA LYS A 116 -2.43 -20.81 7.40
C LYS A 116 -1.14 -21.57 7.06
N ASP A 117 -0.53 -21.25 5.92
CA ASP A 117 0.68 -21.91 5.41
C ASP A 117 1.98 -21.30 5.96
N GLY A 118 1.89 -20.29 6.83
CA GLY A 118 3.02 -19.61 7.43
C GLY A 118 3.01 -18.08 7.21
N LYS A 119 4.02 -17.42 7.77
CA LYS A 119 4.22 -15.98 7.62
C LYS A 119 4.71 -15.66 6.21
N ILE A 120 4.02 -14.75 5.52
CA ILE A 120 4.50 -14.15 4.27
C ILE A 120 4.91 -12.69 4.51
N PRO A 121 5.80 -12.14 3.68
CA PRO A 121 6.04 -10.70 3.65
C PRO A 121 4.77 -9.95 3.27
N THR A 122 4.67 -8.70 3.72
CA THR A 122 3.53 -7.82 3.43
C THR A 122 3.98 -6.62 2.63
N LEU A 123 3.12 -6.12 1.75
CA LEU A 123 3.40 -4.91 0.98
C LEU A 123 3.15 -3.67 1.85
N THR A 124 4.14 -2.80 1.92
CA THR A 124 4.05 -1.47 2.55
C THR A 124 3.85 -0.41 1.48
N ILE A 125 2.84 0.45 1.66
CA ILE A 125 2.52 1.50 0.70
C ILE A 125 2.86 2.88 1.27
N VAL A 126 3.66 3.65 0.55
CA VAL A 126 3.96 5.05 0.89
C VAL A 126 3.13 5.94 -0.02
N ILE A 127 2.15 6.66 0.53
CA ILE A 127 1.27 7.56 -0.21
C ILE A 127 1.81 8.99 -0.07
N LYS A 128 2.23 9.57 -1.18
CA LYS A 128 2.76 10.94 -1.26
C LYS A 128 1.84 11.81 -2.12
N PRO A 129 0.86 12.50 -1.52
CA PRO A 129 0.04 13.45 -2.26
C PRO A 129 0.84 14.72 -2.60
N THR A 130 0.64 15.24 -3.81
CA THR A 130 1.14 16.58 -4.20
C THR A 130 0.22 17.67 -3.68
N ASP A 131 0.69 18.93 -3.69
CA ASP A 131 -0.09 20.07 -3.20
C ASP A 131 -1.39 20.29 -3.98
N ASN A 132 -1.42 20.01 -5.28
CA ASN A 132 -2.62 20.07 -6.12
C ASN A 132 -3.36 18.73 -6.23
N ALA A 133 -3.01 17.72 -5.41
CA ALA A 133 -3.81 16.52 -5.28
C ALA A 133 -5.15 16.87 -4.64
N SER A 134 -6.25 16.37 -5.21
CA SER A 134 -7.56 16.60 -4.61
C SER A 134 -7.71 15.75 -3.33
N TYR A 135 -8.47 16.26 -2.35
CA TYR A 135 -8.83 15.49 -1.16
C TYR A 135 -9.51 14.16 -1.53
N LYS A 136 -10.33 14.17 -2.59
CA LYS A 136 -10.96 12.97 -3.12
C LYS A 136 -9.93 11.92 -3.55
N ASN A 137 -8.85 12.33 -4.24
CA ASN A 137 -7.83 11.39 -4.71
C ASN A 137 -7.08 10.74 -3.53
N MET A 138 -6.86 11.49 -2.45
CA MET A 138 -6.27 10.94 -1.22
C MET A 138 -7.21 9.89 -0.60
N VAL A 139 -8.50 10.20 -0.47
CA VAL A 139 -9.50 9.24 0.04
C VAL A 139 -9.58 8.01 -0.86
N ASP A 140 -9.62 8.19 -2.18
CA ASP A 140 -9.61 7.09 -3.13
C ASP A 140 -8.36 6.21 -2.94
N ALA A 141 -7.18 6.78 -2.65
CA ALA A 141 -5.97 6.02 -2.35
C ALA A 141 -6.11 5.17 -1.08
N LEU A 142 -6.68 5.72 -0.01
CA LEU A 142 -6.94 4.98 1.23
C LEU A 142 -7.96 3.87 1.03
N ASP A 143 -9.01 4.13 0.25
CA ASP A 143 -10.02 3.14 -0.11
C ASP A 143 -9.38 1.98 -0.88
N GLU A 144 -8.46 2.27 -1.82
CA GLU A 144 -7.73 1.23 -2.54
C GLU A 144 -6.85 0.36 -1.61
N MET A 145 -6.27 0.93 -0.54
CA MET A 145 -5.54 0.15 0.46
C MET A 145 -6.48 -0.81 1.20
N GLN A 146 -7.65 -0.31 1.62
CA GLN A 146 -8.63 -1.11 2.33
C GLN A 146 -9.20 -2.23 1.46
N ILE A 147 -9.58 -1.93 0.21
CA ILE A 147 -10.13 -2.89 -0.76
C ILE A 147 -9.09 -3.96 -1.10
N SER A 148 -7.81 -3.58 -1.18
CA SER A 148 -6.71 -4.51 -1.48
C SER A 148 -6.25 -5.33 -0.27
N ASN A 149 -6.87 -5.15 0.90
CA ASN A 149 -6.46 -5.78 2.17
C ASN A 149 -5.00 -5.49 2.54
N ILE A 150 -4.52 -4.28 2.24
CA ILE A 150 -3.20 -3.82 2.64
C ILE A 150 -3.29 -3.36 4.10
N GLY A 151 -2.44 -3.93 4.95
CA GLY A 151 -2.40 -3.62 6.39
C GLY A 151 -1.52 -2.43 6.72
N THR A 152 -0.44 -2.23 5.98
CA THR A 152 0.60 -1.25 6.30
C THR A 152 0.69 -0.21 5.20
N TYR A 153 0.38 1.05 5.55
CA TYR A 153 0.59 2.20 4.67
C TYR A 153 1.00 3.41 5.49
N VAL A 154 1.74 4.31 4.85
CA VAL A 154 2.25 5.56 5.44
C VAL A 154 1.88 6.69 4.49
N ILE A 155 1.31 7.77 5.03
CA ILE A 155 1.16 9.02 4.28
C ILE A 155 2.38 9.88 4.60
N ASP A 156 3.11 10.28 3.57
CA ASP A 156 4.32 11.09 3.70
C ASP A 156 4.26 12.30 2.76
N LYS A 157 5.06 13.32 3.05
CA LYS A 157 5.16 14.50 2.20
C LYS A 157 6.13 14.24 1.03
N ILE A 158 5.89 14.92 -0.07
CA ILE A 158 6.84 14.98 -1.18
C ILE A 158 8.07 15.75 -0.72
N ASN A 159 9.26 15.20 -0.99
CA ASN A 159 10.53 15.86 -0.75
C ASN A 159 11.10 16.48 -2.05
N ALA A 160 12.21 17.20 -1.93
CA ALA A 160 12.80 17.91 -3.08
C ALA A 160 13.21 16.98 -4.24
N ASP A 161 13.56 15.72 -3.97
CA ASP A 161 13.97 14.76 -5.01
C ASP A 161 12.75 14.10 -5.68
N ASP A 162 11.69 13.83 -4.92
CA ASP A 162 10.39 13.45 -5.45
C ASP A 162 9.88 14.54 -6.43
N GLU A 163 9.97 15.82 -6.04
CA GLU A 163 9.57 16.93 -6.91
C GLU A 163 10.37 16.99 -8.21
N LYS A 164 11.69 16.83 -8.14
CA LYS A 164 12.56 16.81 -9.33
C LYS A 164 12.14 15.67 -10.26
N LEU A 165 11.91 14.48 -9.70
CA LEU A 165 11.48 13.31 -10.46
C LEU A 165 10.13 13.56 -11.15
N LEU A 166 9.14 14.09 -10.44
CA LEU A 166 7.81 14.39 -10.99
C LEU A 166 7.87 15.48 -12.07
N LYS A 167 8.66 16.55 -11.84
CA LYS A 167 8.91 17.60 -12.84
C LYS A 167 9.59 17.05 -14.09
N SER A 168 10.54 16.12 -13.96
CA SER A 168 11.21 15.48 -15.11
C SER A 168 10.24 14.71 -16.02
N ARG A 169 9.11 14.28 -15.47
CA ARG A 169 8.02 13.57 -16.16
C ARG A 169 6.88 14.50 -16.60
N ASN A 170 7.06 15.82 -16.46
CA ASN A 170 6.05 16.85 -16.70
C ASN A 170 4.74 16.59 -15.92
N VAL A 171 4.87 16.02 -14.71
CA VAL A 171 3.72 15.76 -13.84
C VAL A 171 3.31 17.06 -13.16
N LYS A 172 2.02 17.35 -13.24
CA LYS A 172 1.41 18.48 -12.55
C LYS A 172 1.23 18.11 -11.08
N MET A 173 2.03 18.74 -10.24
CA MET A 173 2.00 18.61 -8.78
C MET A 173 1.05 19.63 -8.20
#